data_AF-A0A9X4KUL4-F1
#
_entry.id   AF-A0A9X4KUL4-F1
#
_cell.length_a   1.000
_cell.length_b   1.000
_cell.length_c   1.000
_cell.angle_alpha   90.00
_cell.angle_beta   90.00
_cell.angle_gamma   90.00
#
_symmetry.space_group_name_H-M   'P 1'
#
loop_
_entity.id
_entity.type
_entity.pdbx_description
1 polymer ?
#
loop_
_entity_poly.entity_id
_entity_poly.type
_entity_poly.pdbx_seq_one_letter_code
_entity_poly.pdbx_strand_id
1 'polypeptide(L)'
;MLAQSFEEFVNSLQLDNTEDIQTKFKSITKRLNTSFYNNNSEEEHGYIVGSVGRQTAISGVSDMDMLFVLPDALYSQYDGDDWNGQKRIT
;
A
#
# COMPACT_ATOMS: atom_id res chain seq x y z
N MET A 1 27.18 13.15 -24.84
CA MET A 1 25.99 12.64 -25.56
C MET A 1 25.44 11.38 -24.92
N LEU A 2 26.12 10.23 -24.92
CA LEU A 2 25.57 9.00 -24.32
C LEU A 2 25.25 9.10 -22.82
N ALA A 3 26.19 9.64 -22.02
CA ALA A 3 25.98 9.81 -20.57
C ALA A 3 24.77 10.71 -20.27
N GLN A 4 24.67 11.84 -20.96
CA GLN A 4 23.55 12.77 -20.82
C GLN A 4 22.21 12.12 -21.21
N SER A 5 22.14 11.41 -22.34
CA SER A 5 20.92 10.72 -22.75
C SER A 5 20.52 9.60 -21.77
N PHE A 6 21.50 8.93 -21.16
CA PHE A 6 21.23 7.94 -20.12
C PHE A 6 20.70 8.58 -18.84
N GLU A 7 21.26 9.71 -18.40
CA GLU A 7 20.76 10.47 -17.26
C GLU A 7 19.33 10.98 -17.49
N GLU A 8 19.05 11.55 -18.68
CA GLU A 8 17.71 11.99 -19.08
C GLU A 8 16.70 10.83 -19.05
N PHE A 9 17.10 9.65 -19.55
CA PHE A 9 16.28 8.45 -19.48
C PHE A 9 16.02 7.98 -18.04
N VAL A 10 17.04 7.92 -17.18
CA VAL A 10 16.85 7.53 -15.78
C VAL A 10 15.94 8.51 -15.04
N ASN A 11 16.06 9.81 -15.32
CA ASN A 11 15.19 10.83 -14.73
C ASN A 11 13.74 10.70 -15.18
N SER A 12 13.47 10.28 -16.42
CA SER A 12 12.10 10.07 -16.90
C SER A 12 11.41 8.84 -16.30
N LEU A 13 12.18 7.94 -15.69
CA LEU A 13 11.63 6.81 -14.95
C LEU A 13 11.12 7.19 -13.56
N GLN A 14 11.44 8.36 -13.02
CA GLN A 14 11.02 8.73 -11.66
C GLN A 14 9.50 8.90 -11.54
N LEU A 15 8.93 8.51 -10.40
CA LEU A 15 7.50 8.64 -10.13
C LEU A 15 7.07 10.11 -10.09
N ASP A 16 5.98 10.41 -10.80
CA ASP A 16 5.34 11.72 -10.86
C ASP A 16 4.00 11.79 -10.11
N ASN A 17 3.50 10.65 -9.61
CA ASN A 17 2.21 10.51 -8.92
C ASN A 17 2.32 10.18 -7.42
N THR A 18 3.45 10.52 -6.79
CA THR A 18 3.72 10.17 -5.39
C THR A 18 2.66 10.75 -4.43
N GLU A 19 2.16 11.96 -4.66
CA GLU A 19 1.11 12.57 -3.84
C GLU A 19 -0.22 11.80 -3.90
N ASP A 20 -0.60 11.33 -5.08
CA ASP A 20 -1.81 10.52 -5.29
C ASP A 20 -1.70 9.18 -4.57
N ILE A 21 -0.53 8.52 -4.66
CA ILE A 21 -0.22 7.28 -3.96
C ILE A 21 -0.38 7.49 -2.45
N GLN A 22 0.25 8.53 -1.91
CA GLN A 22 0.18 8.85 -0.48
C GLN A 22 -1.24 9.14 -0.02
N THR A 23 -2.01 9.90 -0.82
CA THR A 23 -3.40 10.23 -0.51
C THR A 23 -4.28 8.97 -0.47
N LYS A 24 -4.13 8.07 -1.45
CA LYS A 24 -4.85 6.78 -1.48
C LYS A 24 -4.47 5.92 -0.28
N PHE A 25 -3.18 5.77 0.01
CA PHE A 25 -2.69 5.01 1.15
C PHE A 25 -3.30 5.51 2.46
N LYS A 26 -3.19 6.82 2.74
CA LYS A 26 -3.74 7.43 3.97
C LYS A 26 -5.24 7.22 4.11
N SER A 27 -5.99 7.42 3.01
CA SER A 27 -7.44 7.23 2.99
C SER A 27 -7.84 5.78 3.31
N ILE A 28 -7.17 4.80 2.69
CA ILE A 28 -7.45 3.38 2.93
C ILE A 28 -7.05 2.99 4.36
N THR A 29 -5.85 3.37 4.80
CA THR A 29 -5.35 3.08 6.16
C THR A 29 -6.30 3.63 7.22
N LYS A 30 -6.73 4.89 7.09
CA LYS A 30 -7.72 5.50 7.99
C LYS A 30 -9.04 4.75 8.04
N ARG A 31 -9.55 4.34 6.87
CA ARG A 31 -10.81 3.61 6.78
C ARG A 31 -10.73 2.25 7.47
N LEU A 32 -9.63 1.53 7.29
CA LEU A 32 -9.40 0.22 7.91
C LEU A 32 -9.17 0.35 9.42
N ASN A 33 -8.36 1.32 9.85
CA ASN A 33 -8.16 1.64 11.27
C ASN A 33 -9.46 2.00 12.00
N THR A 34 -10.33 2.77 11.35
CA THR A 34 -11.65 3.10 11.91
C THR A 34 -12.48 1.84 12.10
N SER A 35 -12.39 0.90 11.15
CA SER A 35 -13.19 -0.33 11.15
C SER A 35 -12.70 -1.38 12.14
N PHE A 36 -11.37 -1.52 12.33
CA PHE A 36 -10.77 -2.63 13.08
C PHE A 36 -10.13 -2.24 14.40
N TYR A 37 -9.68 -0.99 14.55
CA TYR A 37 -9.01 -0.50 15.75
C TYR A 37 -9.75 0.63 16.46
N ASN A 38 -10.90 1.08 15.93
CA ASN A 38 -11.65 2.25 16.42
C ASN A 38 -10.75 3.50 16.56
N ASN A 39 -9.80 3.66 15.65
CA ASN A 39 -8.86 4.78 15.59
C ASN A 39 -8.91 5.43 14.19
N ASN A 40 -8.50 6.68 14.07
CA ASN A 40 -8.53 7.43 12.82
C ASN A 40 -7.15 7.72 12.23
N SER A 41 -6.13 6.96 12.65
CA SER A 41 -4.76 7.11 12.18
C SER A 41 -4.67 6.80 10.68
N GLU A 42 -3.94 7.64 9.96
CA GLU A 42 -3.67 7.50 8.52
C GLU A 42 -2.41 6.69 8.23
N GLU A 43 -1.65 6.30 9.26
CA GLU A 43 -0.33 5.68 9.12
C GLU A 43 -0.17 4.40 9.93
N GLU A 44 -0.94 4.21 11.01
CA GLU A 44 -0.82 2.99 11.83
C GLU A 44 -1.36 1.76 11.10
N HIS A 45 -0.75 0.60 11.37
CA HIS A 45 -1.14 -0.72 10.88
C HIS A 45 -1.11 -0.91 9.35
N GLY A 46 -0.90 0.15 8.56
CA GLY A 46 -0.76 0.11 7.10
C GLY A 46 0.71 0.23 6.66
N TYR A 47 1.07 -0.49 5.60
CA TYR A 47 2.41 -0.43 5.01
C TYR A 47 2.34 -0.43 3.49
N ILE A 48 3.01 0.53 2.85
CA ILE A 48 3.23 0.50 1.39
C ILE A 48 4.31 -0.54 1.11
N VAL A 49 4.01 -1.49 0.23
CA VAL A 49 4.93 -2.55 -0.17
C VAL A 49 5.11 -2.55 -1.70
N GLY A 50 5.59 -3.65 -2.27
CA GLY A 50 5.73 -3.77 -3.71
C GLY A 50 6.84 -2.89 -4.29
N SER A 51 6.67 -2.47 -5.54
CA SER A 51 7.64 -1.62 -6.25
C SER A 51 7.71 -0.22 -5.65
N VAL A 52 6.58 0.35 -5.22
CA VAL A 52 6.51 1.65 -4.55
C VAL A 52 7.23 1.59 -3.20
N GLY A 53 6.93 0.59 -2.36
CA GLY A 53 7.58 0.43 -1.05
C GLY A 53 9.08 0.15 -1.15
N ARG A 54 9.54 -0.48 -2.23
CA ARG A 54 10.98 -0.74 -2.49
C ARG A 54 11.69 0.38 -3.26
N GLN A 55 10.98 1.47 -3.60
CA GLN A 55 11.52 2.59 -4.38
C GLN A 55 12.04 2.19 -5.77
N THR A 56 11.42 1.17 -6.38
CA THR A 56 11.74 0.69 -7.73
C THR A 56 10.58 0.84 -8.71
N ALA A 57 9.50 1.51 -8.32
CA ALA A 57 8.41 1.83 -9.23
C ALA A 57 8.85 2.95 -10.18
N ILE A 58 8.37 2.89 -11.42
CA ILE A 58 8.69 3.85 -12.47
C ILE A 58 7.45 4.68 -12.85
N SER A 59 7.66 5.85 -13.45
CA SER A 59 6.57 6.67 -14.02
C SER A 59 5.64 5.83 -14.89
N GLY A 60 4.34 6.09 -14.81
CA GLY A 60 3.30 5.35 -15.54
C GLY A 60 2.87 4.03 -14.90
N VAL A 61 3.49 3.59 -13.79
CA VAL A 61 2.97 2.47 -12.99
C VAL A 61 1.75 2.95 -12.17
N SER A 62 0.63 2.24 -12.34
CA SER A 62 -0.65 2.58 -11.70
C SER A 62 -0.86 1.90 -10.35
N ASP A 63 -0.19 0.78 -10.10
CA ASP A 63 -0.51 -0.09 -8.98
C ASP A 63 0.25 0.33 -7.71
N MET A 64 -0.50 0.40 -6.60
CA MET A 64 0.01 0.63 -5.25
C MET A 64 -0.31 -0.61 -4.41
N ASP A 65 0.72 -1.41 -4.12
CA ASP A 65 0.59 -2.56 -3.22
C ASP A 65 0.66 -2.09 -1.77
N MET A 66 -0.30 -2.53 -0.94
CA MET A 66 -0.31 -2.23 0.49
C MET A 66 -0.66 -3.45 1.34
N LEU A 67 -0.10 -3.51 2.53
CA LEU A 67 -0.48 -4.45 3.59
C LEU A 67 -1.17 -3.69 4.72
N PHE A 68 -2.14 -4.35 5.36
CA PHE A 68 -2.77 -3.89 6.58
C PHE A 68 -2.72 -4.98 7.64
N VAL A 69 -2.27 -4.65 8.85
CA VAL A 69 -2.14 -5.57 9.97
C VAL A 69 -3.46 -5.58 10.76
N LEU A 70 -4.18 -6.69 10.70
CA LEU A 70 -5.39 -6.89 11.48
C LEU A 70 -5.09 -7.13 12.97
N PRO A 71 -5.98 -6.74 13.89
CA PRO A 71 -5.85 -7.05 15.31
C PRO A 71 -5.75 -8.56 15.57
N ASP A 72 -4.85 -8.97 16.49
CA ASP A 72 -4.66 -10.38 16.87
C ASP A 72 -5.96 -11.04 17.37
N ALA A 73 -6.86 -10.28 18.00
CA ALA A 73 -8.15 -10.80 18.45
C ALA A 73 -9.02 -11.31 17.28
N LEU A 74 -8.82 -10.79 16.07
CA LEU A 74 -9.50 -11.24 14.86
C LEU A 74 -8.80 -12.44 14.21
N TYR A 75 -7.52 -12.68 14.50
CA TYR A 75 -6.75 -13.79 13.95
C TYR A 75 -7.47 -15.13 14.19
N SER A 76 -7.92 -15.38 15.42
CA SER A 76 -8.63 -16.62 15.78
C SER A 76 -9.97 -16.77 15.05
N GLN A 77 -10.64 -15.66 14.71
CA GLN A 77 -11.92 -15.66 13.98
C GLN A 77 -11.76 -15.95 12.48
N TYR A 78 -10.55 -15.74 11.94
CA TYR A 78 -10.25 -15.95 10.52
C TYR A 78 -9.42 -17.21 10.26
N ASP A 79 -8.71 -17.72 11.29
CA ASP A 79 -7.93 -18.96 11.26
C ASP A 79 -8.76 -20.18 11.70
N GLY A 80 -9.77 -19.97 12.56
CA GLY A 80 -10.70 -21.00 13.01
C GLY A 80 -12.07 -20.85 12.36
N ASP A 81 -12.25 -21.37 11.16
CA ASP A 81 -13.48 -22.03 10.68
C ASP A 81 -13.28 -22.50 9.24
N ASP A 82 -13.71 -23.73 8.99
CA ASP A 82 -13.68 -24.41 7.70
C ASP A 82 -14.07 -23.48 6.54
N TRP A 83 -13.12 -23.28 5.62
CA TRP A 83 -13.34 -22.81 4.25
C TRP A 83 -13.90 -21.37 4.10
N ASN A 84 -13.02 -20.42 3.75
CA ASN A 84 -13.31 -19.04 3.27
C ASN A 84 -13.47 -17.90 4.30
N GLY A 85 -12.94 -17.99 5.52
CA GLY A 85 -12.89 -16.85 6.46
C GLY A 85 -12.30 -15.57 5.86
N GLN A 86 -11.29 -15.70 4.99
CA GLN A 86 -10.61 -14.59 4.29
C GLN A 86 -11.51 -13.80 3.32
N LYS A 87 -12.64 -14.37 2.83
CA LYS A 87 -13.57 -13.70 1.92
C LYS A 87 -14.47 -12.67 2.61
N ARG A 88 -14.57 -12.68 3.95
CA ARG A 88 -15.35 -11.70 4.74
C ARG A 88 -14.68 -10.32 4.86
N ILE A 89 -13.49 -10.16 4.30
CA ILE A 89 -12.66 -8.95 4.37
C ILE A 89 -12.80 -8.09 3.08
N THR A 90 -13.54 -8.58 2.08
CA THR A 90 -13.95 -7.81 0.88
C THR A 90 -15.26 -7.09 1.14
#